data_AF-A0A9D1VUS8-F1
#
_entry.id   AF-A0A9D1VUS8-F1
#
_cell.length_a   1.000
_cell.length_b   1.000
_cell.length_c   1.000
_cell.angle_alpha   90.00
_cell.angle_beta   90.00
_cell.angle_gamma   90.00
#
_symmetry.space_group_name_H-M   'P 1'
#
loop_
_entity.id
_entity.type
_entity.pdbx_description
1 polymer ?
#
loop_
_entity_poly.entity_id
_entity_poly.type
_entity_poly.pdbx_seq_one_letter_code
_entity_poly.pdbx_strand_id
1 'polypeptide(L)'
;MNFEDLKKFFFRKPKNALEGSDEAAPAGARQPAQNGAAIPEKLAEKCEKCGQIILSDELRDNFGICPKCGHYKKLDARARIALCAENFIELFAEVEGGNPLDFPGYDEKLASLRSKTGEKDAVVCGTAFIGGVEVALFSMDHRFQMGSMGHAVGEKITAVFEYATERRLPVVGFVLSGGARMQEGIVSLMQMAKTSAAVAKHGEAGLLYIAVLTDPTTGGVSASFAFEADIILAEQGALIGFAGPRVIEQTIRQKLPAGFQRAEFLQTKGFVDRIVGRKEMPSLLASLLQLHAAPASEQTLAAEQTPASEQTPAAEQAPAADHGGAAAEKRAASVAPDGAPADKFAAAADPSAASVADKRAAGEETA
;
A
#
# COMPACT_ATOMS: atom_id res chain seq x y z
N MET A 1 -9.23 -4.68 -51.54
CA MET A 1 -8.71 -3.62 -50.67
C MET A 1 -7.20 -3.65 -50.74
N ASN A 2 -6.56 -2.54 -51.07
CA ASN A 2 -5.10 -2.46 -51.17
C ASN A 2 -4.49 -2.42 -49.75
N PHE A 3 -3.23 -2.85 -49.59
CA PHE A 3 -2.49 -2.83 -48.33
C PHE A 3 -2.42 -1.42 -47.70
N GLU A 4 -2.51 -0.38 -48.53
CA GLU A 4 -2.61 1.02 -48.07
C GLU A 4 -3.97 1.36 -47.42
N ASP A 5 -5.05 0.71 -47.84
CA ASP A 5 -6.39 0.90 -47.25
C ASP A 5 -6.47 0.26 -45.86
N LEU A 6 -5.77 -0.87 -45.66
CA LEU A 6 -5.63 -1.55 -44.38
C LEU A 6 -4.86 -0.71 -43.35
N LYS A 7 -3.79 -0.01 -43.76
CA LYS A 7 -3.06 0.92 -42.88
C LYS A 7 -3.94 2.07 -42.39
N LYS A 8 -4.80 2.63 -43.25
CA LYS A 8 -5.73 3.71 -42.88
C LYS A 8 -6.85 3.24 -41.94
N PHE A 9 -7.19 1.95 -41.96
CA PHE A 9 -8.24 1.39 -41.11
C PHE A 9 -7.74 1.09 -39.69
N PHE A 10 -6.52 0.53 -39.56
CA PHE A 10 -5.92 0.17 -38.27
C PHE A 10 -5.15 1.31 -37.59
N PHE A 11 -4.56 2.24 -38.36
CA PHE A 11 -3.77 3.36 -37.82
C PHE A 11 -4.46 4.70 -38.01
N ARG A 12 -5.75 4.78 -37.65
CA ARG A 12 -6.42 6.08 -37.55
C ARG A 12 -5.78 6.87 -36.41
N LYS A 13 -5.13 7.99 -36.74
CA LYS A 13 -4.72 8.97 -35.73
C LYS A 13 -5.96 9.40 -34.93
N PRO A 14 -5.92 9.34 -33.59
CA PRO A 14 -7.04 9.77 -32.77
C PRO A 14 -7.36 11.23 -33.08
N LYS A 15 -8.63 11.55 -33.35
CA LYS A 15 -9.11 12.92 -33.58
C LYS A 15 -9.35 13.70 -32.28
N ASN A 16 -8.91 13.17 -31.14
CA ASN A 16 -9.02 13.82 -29.85
C ASN A 16 -7.72 14.57 -29.54
N ALA A 17 -7.83 15.85 -29.18
CA ALA A 17 -6.71 16.75 -28.91
C ALA A 17 -5.87 16.41 -27.65
N LEU A 18 -6.01 15.21 -27.08
CA LEU A 18 -5.39 14.79 -25.82
C LEU A 18 -4.48 13.55 -25.98
N GLU A 19 -4.21 13.13 -27.21
CA GLU A 19 -3.38 11.95 -27.52
C GLU A 19 -2.40 12.24 -28.69
N GLY A 20 -1.84 13.45 -28.71
CA GLY A 20 -0.71 13.81 -29.56
C GLY A 20 0.51 14.06 -28.70
N SER A 21 1.59 13.33 -28.96
CA SER A 21 2.93 13.58 -28.42
C SER A 21 3.31 15.06 -28.56
N ASP A 22 3.94 15.58 -27.52
CA ASP A 22 4.55 16.91 -27.45
C ASP A 22 5.37 17.24 -28.70
N GLU A 23 4.82 18.03 -29.63
CA GLU A 23 5.54 19.05 -30.39
C GLU A 23 4.53 20.13 -30.86
N ALA A 24 4.80 21.37 -30.41
CA ALA A 24 4.23 22.65 -30.86
C ALA A 24 2.71 22.90 -30.63
N ALA A 25 2.37 23.48 -29.47
CA ALA A 25 1.16 24.30 -29.32
C ALA A 25 1.39 25.73 -29.87
N PRO A 26 0.39 26.35 -30.53
CA PRO A 26 0.55 27.65 -31.18
C PRO A 26 0.59 28.81 -30.16
N ALA A 27 1.39 29.83 -30.50
CA ALA A 27 1.48 31.10 -29.79
C ALA A 27 0.10 31.80 -29.73
N GLY A 28 -0.45 31.96 -28.53
CA GLY A 28 -1.72 32.70 -28.36
C GLY A 28 -2.51 32.48 -27.07
N ALA A 29 -2.06 31.66 -26.12
CA ALA A 29 -2.71 31.56 -24.81
C ALA A 29 -2.24 32.71 -23.89
N ARG A 30 -3.18 33.58 -23.49
CA ARG A 30 -2.98 34.66 -22.51
C ARG A 30 -2.21 34.15 -21.29
N GLN A 31 -1.06 34.77 -21.03
CA GLN A 31 -0.31 34.60 -19.79
C GLN A 31 -1.22 34.94 -18.60
N PRO A 32 -1.36 34.06 -17.59
CA PRO A 32 -1.90 34.51 -16.31
C PRO A 32 -0.91 35.54 -15.76
N ALA A 33 -1.44 36.71 -15.39
CA ALA A 33 -0.68 37.80 -14.81
C ALA A 33 0.17 37.27 -13.65
N GLN A 34 1.49 37.38 -13.79
CA GLN A 34 2.44 37.14 -12.71
C GLN A 34 2.31 38.29 -11.71
N ASN A 35 1.36 38.15 -10.79
CA ASN A 35 1.30 38.92 -9.55
C ASN A 35 0.77 37.99 -8.46
N GLY A 36 1.69 37.23 -7.87
CA GLY A 36 1.45 36.45 -6.66
C GLY A 36 2.79 36.26 -5.98
N ALA A 37 2.97 36.90 -4.84
CA ALA A 37 4.14 36.70 -3.99
C ALA A 37 4.38 35.20 -3.82
N ALA A 38 5.58 34.73 -4.17
CA ALA A 38 5.98 33.34 -3.97
C ALA A 38 5.89 33.03 -2.47
N ILE A 39 4.83 32.31 -2.09
CA ILE A 39 4.66 31.84 -0.73
C ILE A 39 5.79 30.83 -0.50
N PRO A 40 6.61 30.97 0.56
CA PRO A 40 7.56 29.94 0.91
C PRO A 40 6.81 28.61 1.09
N GLU A 41 7.21 27.55 0.39
CA GLU A 41 6.53 26.23 0.35
C GLU A 41 6.23 25.63 1.74
N LYS A 42 6.91 26.12 2.79
CA LYS A 42 6.75 25.67 4.17
C LYS A 42 5.70 26.42 5.00
N LEU A 43 5.17 27.55 4.52
CA LEU A 43 4.29 28.41 5.34
C LEU A 43 2.81 28.29 4.97
N ALA A 44 2.48 28.22 3.69
CA ALA A 44 1.09 28.12 3.25
C ALA A 44 0.96 27.43 1.89
N GLU A 45 -0.20 26.83 1.67
CA GLU A 45 -0.50 26.03 0.49
C GLU A 45 -1.88 26.35 -0.07
N LYS A 46 -2.02 26.22 -1.39
CA LYS A 46 -3.28 26.48 -2.09
C LYS A 46 -4.12 25.20 -2.17
N CYS A 47 -5.38 25.26 -1.74
CA CYS A 47 -6.32 24.15 -1.88
C CYS A 47 -6.67 23.88 -3.35
N GLU A 48 -6.51 22.62 -3.78
CA GLU A 48 -6.82 22.17 -5.15
C GLU A 48 -8.32 22.32 -5.51
N LYS A 49 -9.22 22.30 -4.51
CA LYS A 49 -10.67 22.35 -4.73
C LYS A 49 -11.25 23.77 -4.71
N CYS A 50 -10.94 24.57 -3.69
CA CYS A 50 -11.53 25.92 -3.53
C CYS A 50 -10.57 27.07 -3.82
N GLY A 51 -9.30 26.77 -4.08
CA GLY A 51 -8.28 27.77 -4.42
C GLY A 51 -7.82 28.65 -3.25
N GLN A 52 -8.33 28.44 -2.04
CA GLN A 52 -7.90 29.21 -0.88
C GLN A 52 -6.50 28.85 -0.41
N ILE A 53 -5.77 29.86 0.06
CA ILE A 53 -4.46 29.71 0.68
C ILE A 53 -4.68 29.38 2.16
N ILE A 54 -4.08 28.29 2.63
CA ILE A 54 -4.22 27.76 3.99
C ILE A 54 -2.82 27.59 4.56
N LEU A 55 -2.61 27.98 5.82
CA LEU A 55 -1.33 27.79 6.48
C LEU A 55 -1.01 26.30 6.64
N SER A 56 0.24 25.90 6.43
CA SER A 56 0.65 24.50 6.48
C SER A 56 0.41 23.88 7.86
N ASP A 57 0.58 24.64 8.94
CA ASP A 57 0.31 24.18 10.31
C ASP A 57 -1.20 24.03 10.58
N GLU A 58 -2.02 24.99 10.14
CA GLU A 58 -3.49 24.88 10.23
C GLU A 58 -3.99 23.64 9.49
N LEU A 59 -3.40 23.36 8.32
CA LEU A 59 -3.74 22.17 7.55
C LEU A 59 -3.30 20.88 8.26
N ARG A 60 -2.12 20.87 8.90
CA ARG A 60 -1.62 19.73 9.67
C ARG A 60 -2.50 19.45 10.88
N ASP A 61 -2.81 20.48 11.66
CA ASP A 61 -3.65 20.41 12.87
C ASP A 61 -5.09 19.99 12.52
N ASN A 62 -5.54 20.32 11.30
CA ASN A 62 -6.81 19.86 10.76
C ASN A 62 -6.69 18.57 9.91
N PHE A 63 -5.69 17.73 10.16
CA PHE A 63 -5.54 16.39 9.57
C PHE A 63 -5.46 16.39 8.03
N GLY A 64 -4.92 17.43 7.42
CA GLY A 64 -4.89 17.58 5.97
C GLY A 64 -6.26 17.84 5.33
N ILE A 65 -7.25 18.26 6.13
CA ILE A 65 -8.58 18.63 5.64
C ILE A 65 -8.61 20.15 5.45
N CYS A 66 -9.04 20.61 4.28
CA CYS A 66 -9.20 22.04 4.03
C CYS A 66 -10.27 22.63 4.98
N PRO A 67 -9.93 23.62 5.83
CA PRO A 67 -10.87 24.20 6.79
C PRO A 67 -12.00 25.01 6.13
N LYS A 68 -11.83 25.38 4.86
CA LYS A 68 -12.82 26.18 4.10
C LYS A 68 -13.84 25.34 3.33
N CYS A 69 -13.43 24.20 2.77
CA CYS A 69 -14.29 23.41 1.88
C CYS A 69 -14.37 21.92 2.22
N GLY A 70 -13.70 21.46 3.28
CA GLY A 70 -13.68 20.07 3.71
C GLY A 70 -12.95 19.12 2.77
N HIS A 71 -12.22 19.61 1.77
CA HIS A 71 -11.47 18.75 0.85
C HIS A 71 -10.31 18.04 1.54
N TYR A 72 -10.19 16.75 1.28
CA TYR A 72 -9.11 15.90 1.79
C TYR A 72 -7.92 16.06 0.88
N LYS A 73 -6.88 16.73 1.37
CA LYS A 73 -5.62 16.84 0.63
C LYS A 73 -4.87 15.52 0.71
N LYS A 74 -4.18 15.12 -0.37
CA LYS A 74 -3.27 13.99 -0.34
C LYS A 74 -2.17 14.25 0.69
N LEU A 75 -1.92 13.26 1.53
CA LEU A 75 -0.82 13.28 2.49
C LEU A 75 0.34 12.47 1.91
N ASP A 76 1.55 12.85 2.27
CA ASP A 76 2.70 11.97 2.08
C ASP A 76 2.66 10.81 3.09
N ALA A 77 3.50 9.80 2.84
CA ALA A 77 3.46 8.57 3.62
C ALA A 77 3.74 8.80 5.11
N ARG A 78 4.72 9.65 5.45
CA ARG A 78 5.14 9.90 6.83
C ARG A 78 4.16 10.78 7.59
N ALA A 79 3.60 11.80 6.95
CA ALA A 79 2.52 12.61 7.51
C ALA A 79 1.30 11.74 7.85
N ARG A 80 0.97 10.76 7.00
CA ARG A 80 -0.10 9.80 7.28
C ARG A 80 0.18 8.96 8.52
N ILE A 81 1.40 8.42 8.63
CA ILE A 81 1.84 7.63 9.78
C ILE A 81 1.72 8.46 11.06
N ALA A 82 2.24 9.69 11.05
CA ALA A 82 2.21 10.59 12.21
C ALA A 82 0.79 10.97 12.68
N LEU A 83 -0.22 10.87 11.82
CA LEU A 83 -1.62 11.12 12.23
C LEU A 83 -2.25 9.94 12.97
N CYS A 84 -1.79 8.72 12.72
CA CYS A 84 -2.49 7.50 13.16
C CYS A 84 -1.67 6.62 14.09
N ALA A 85 -0.35 6.81 14.17
CA ALA A 85 0.54 5.90 14.86
C ALA A 85 1.64 6.65 15.66
N GLU A 86 2.14 5.96 16.68
CA GLU A 86 3.16 6.42 17.61
C GLU A 86 4.40 5.52 17.51
N ASN A 87 5.57 6.04 17.88
CA ASN A 87 6.84 5.29 17.93
C ASN A 87 7.15 4.52 16.63
N PHE A 88 6.94 5.15 15.47
CA PHE A 88 7.22 4.52 14.18
C PHE A 88 8.70 4.22 14.01
N ILE A 89 9.02 2.95 13.75
CA ILE A 89 10.36 2.47 13.40
C ILE A 89 10.30 1.98 11.96
N GLU A 90 11.01 2.66 11.08
CA GLU A 90 11.07 2.27 9.66
C GLU A 90 11.83 0.96 9.47
N LEU A 91 11.28 0.10 8.61
CA LEU A 91 11.89 -1.15 8.18
C LEU A 91 12.07 -1.14 6.66
N PHE A 92 13.08 -1.87 6.18
CA PHE A 92 13.36 -2.03 4.75
C PHE A 92 13.63 -0.68 4.04
N ALA A 93 14.23 0.27 4.75
CA ALA A 93 14.49 1.63 4.26
C ALA A 93 15.47 1.62 3.08
N GLU A 94 16.39 0.66 3.08
CA GLU A 94 17.41 0.41 2.07
C GLU A 94 16.88 -0.23 0.77
N VAL A 95 15.65 -0.76 0.76
CA VAL A 95 15.07 -1.37 -0.45
C VAL A 95 14.64 -0.26 -1.43
N GLU A 96 15.23 -0.27 -2.63
CA GLU A 96 14.95 0.73 -3.67
C GLU A 96 14.75 0.09 -5.06
N GLY A 97 13.90 0.70 -5.88
CA GLY A 97 13.65 0.23 -7.25
C GLY A 97 14.80 0.55 -8.21
N GLY A 98 14.95 -0.24 -9.27
CA GLY A 98 15.94 -0.01 -10.32
C GLY A 98 15.28 0.18 -11.69
N ASN A 99 16.08 0.08 -12.74
CA ASN A 99 15.64 0.09 -14.13
C ASN A 99 15.78 -1.31 -14.77
N PRO A 100 14.93 -2.29 -14.42
CA PRO A 100 15.11 -3.69 -14.83
C PRO A 100 14.90 -3.93 -16.33
N LEU A 101 14.34 -2.96 -17.05
CA LEU A 101 14.01 -3.07 -18.48
C LEU A 101 14.81 -2.09 -19.36
N ASP A 102 15.84 -1.44 -18.81
CA ASP A 102 16.60 -0.38 -19.49
C ASP A 102 15.68 0.69 -20.12
N PHE A 103 14.60 1.04 -19.42
CA PHE A 103 13.60 1.98 -19.90
C PHE A 103 14.24 3.38 -20.04
N PRO A 104 14.17 4.03 -21.22
CA PRO A 104 14.83 5.30 -21.46
C PRO A 104 14.36 6.41 -20.51
N GLY A 105 15.31 7.12 -19.89
CA GLY A 105 15.03 8.25 -19.01
C GLY A 105 14.52 7.86 -17.60
N TYR A 106 14.46 6.57 -17.29
CA TYR A 106 13.87 6.11 -16.03
C TYR A 106 14.80 6.34 -14.82
N ASP A 107 16.10 6.14 -14.98
CA ASP A 107 17.08 6.36 -13.92
C ASP A 107 17.12 7.83 -13.47
N GLU A 108 17.12 8.77 -14.41
CA GLU A 108 17.05 10.20 -14.10
C GLU A 108 15.74 10.57 -13.41
N LYS A 109 14.63 9.94 -13.83
CA LYS A 109 13.32 10.13 -13.22
C LYS A 109 13.30 9.61 -11.78
N LEU A 110 13.86 8.42 -11.52
CA LEU A 110 13.99 7.86 -10.17
C LEU A 110 14.85 8.76 -9.28
N ALA A 111 16.00 9.21 -9.77
CA ALA A 111 16.88 10.13 -9.03
C ALA A 111 16.17 11.44 -8.68
N SER A 112 15.44 12.03 -9.63
CA SER A 112 14.66 13.25 -9.40
C SER A 112 13.56 13.05 -8.35
N LEU A 113 12.84 11.93 -8.40
CA LEU A 113 11.78 11.62 -7.44
C LEU A 113 12.33 11.41 -6.03
N ARG A 114 13.43 10.65 -5.89
CA ARG A 114 14.11 10.45 -4.60
C ARG A 114 14.56 11.78 -4.00
N SER A 115 15.16 12.65 -4.82
CA SER A 115 15.58 13.98 -4.38
C SER A 115 14.41 14.87 -3.95
N LYS A 116 13.27 14.82 -4.65
CA LYS A 116 12.11 15.68 -4.36
C LYS A 116 11.29 15.19 -3.18
N THR A 117 11.14 13.88 -3.02
CA THR A 117 10.27 13.28 -2.00
C THR A 117 11.00 12.96 -0.71
N GLY A 118 12.31 12.71 -0.79
CA GLY A 118 13.09 12.14 0.31
C GLY A 118 12.90 10.63 0.48
N GLU A 119 12.04 10.00 -0.31
CA GLU A 119 11.72 8.58 -0.20
C GLU A 119 12.47 7.75 -1.26
N LYS A 120 12.82 6.51 -0.90
CA LYS A 120 13.49 5.57 -1.81
C LYS A 120 12.59 5.02 -2.90
N ASP A 121 11.33 4.83 -2.57
CA ASP A 121 10.24 4.43 -3.47
C ASP A 121 8.88 4.87 -2.88
N ALA A 122 7.78 4.48 -3.50
CA ALA A 122 6.43 4.97 -3.22
C ALA A 122 5.73 4.35 -2.01
N VAL A 123 6.48 3.74 -1.08
CA VAL A 123 5.94 3.18 0.16
C VAL A 123 6.95 3.26 1.30
N VAL A 124 6.46 3.63 2.47
CA VAL A 124 7.19 3.58 3.75
C VAL A 124 6.58 2.45 4.57
N CYS A 125 7.43 1.53 5.05
CA CYS A 125 7.02 0.38 5.85
C CYS A 125 7.74 0.39 7.20
N GLY A 126 7.13 -0.20 8.22
CA GLY A 126 7.76 -0.28 9.54
C GLY A 126 6.85 -0.90 10.58
N THR A 127 7.25 -0.76 11.84
CA THR A 127 6.39 -1.02 12.99
C THR A 127 6.01 0.27 13.69
N ALA A 128 4.88 0.27 14.37
CA ALA A 128 4.43 1.40 15.18
C ALA A 128 3.45 0.92 16.25
N PHE A 129 3.01 1.83 17.10
CA PHE A 129 1.91 1.60 18.02
C PHE A 129 0.68 2.39 17.58
N ILE A 130 -0.48 1.74 17.57
CA ILE A 130 -1.78 2.41 17.36
C ILE A 130 -2.68 2.03 18.52
N GLY A 131 -3.06 3.02 19.35
CA GLY A 131 -3.89 2.76 20.52
C GLY A 131 -3.28 1.76 21.51
N GLY A 132 -1.95 1.76 21.65
CA GLY A 132 -1.19 0.86 22.52
C GLY A 132 -0.94 -0.55 21.94
N VAL A 133 -1.47 -0.87 20.75
CA VAL A 133 -1.20 -2.15 20.08
C VAL A 133 -0.03 -1.98 19.12
N GLU A 134 0.98 -2.85 19.24
CA GLU A 134 2.08 -2.91 18.26
C GLU A 134 1.55 -3.46 16.94
N VAL A 135 1.83 -2.75 15.85
CA VAL A 135 1.38 -3.11 14.50
C VAL A 135 2.55 -3.08 13.53
N ALA A 136 2.47 -3.93 12.51
CA ALA A 136 3.19 -3.70 11.28
C ALA A 136 2.38 -2.74 10.40
N LEU A 137 3.05 -1.81 9.73
CA LEU A 137 2.39 -0.73 9.02
C LEU A 137 3.08 -0.43 7.69
N PHE A 138 2.28 -0.11 6.67
CA PHE A 138 2.78 0.51 5.45
C PHE A 138 1.91 1.69 5.03
N SER A 139 2.55 2.70 4.42
CA SER A 139 1.90 3.91 3.95
C SER A 139 2.45 4.29 2.58
N MET A 140 1.58 4.36 1.57
CA MET A 140 1.96 4.67 0.20
C MET A 140 2.07 6.18 -0.05
N ASP A 141 3.01 6.59 -0.92
CA ASP A 141 3.29 8.00 -1.21
C ASP A 141 2.94 8.39 -2.65
N HIS A 142 2.01 9.33 -2.79
CA HIS A 142 1.54 9.82 -4.09
C HIS A 142 2.57 10.65 -4.85
N ARG A 143 3.54 11.26 -4.16
CA ARG A 143 4.56 12.11 -4.77
C ARG A 143 5.54 11.28 -5.61
N PHE A 144 5.66 9.98 -5.31
CA PHE A 144 6.50 9.04 -6.05
C PHE A 144 5.66 8.30 -7.11
N GLN A 145 5.50 8.93 -8.28
CA GLN A 145 4.72 8.39 -9.40
C GLN A 145 3.30 7.93 -9.00
N MET A 146 2.56 8.76 -8.26
CA MET A 146 1.19 8.47 -7.81
C MET A 146 1.06 7.16 -7.02
N GLY A 147 2.07 6.76 -6.25
CA GLY A 147 1.99 5.49 -5.52
C GLY A 147 2.04 4.26 -6.44
N SER A 148 2.50 4.39 -7.69
CA SER A 148 2.49 3.26 -8.62
C SER A 148 3.28 2.08 -8.06
N MET A 149 2.80 0.86 -8.19
CA MET A 149 3.51 -0.31 -7.66
C MET A 149 4.55 -0.81 -8.65
N GLY A 150 5.83 -0.69 -8.29
CA GLY A 150 6.98 -1.33 -8.93
C GLY A 150 7.63 -2.37 -8.02
N HIS A 151 8.79 -2.89 -8.41
CA HIS A 151 9.54 -3.93 -7.70
C HIS A 151 9.72 -3.61 -6.22
N ALA A 152 10.28 -2.44 -5.88
CA ALA A 152 10.54 -2.10 -4.48
C ALA A 152 9.28 -1.88 -3.64
N VAL A 153 8.19 -1.38 -4.24
CA VAL A 153 6.90 -1.31 -3.53
C VAL A 153 6.41 -2.72 -3.18
N GLY A 154 6.43 -3.63 -4.16
CA GLY A 154 6.03 -5.02 -3.93
C GLY A 154 6.93 -5.73 -2.93
N GLU A 155 8.24 -5.52 -2.99
CA GLU A 155 9.21 -6.07 -2.05
C GLU A 155 8.97 -5.59 -0.63
N LYS A 156 8.87 -4.28 -0.42
CA LYS A 156 8.66 -3.69 0.92
C LYS A 156 7.31 -4.09 1.53
N ILE A 157 6.25 -4.19 0.71
CA ILE A 157 4.94 -4.65 1.19
C ILE A 157 4.99 -6.14 1.54
N THR A 158 5.60 -6.97 0.68
CA THR A 158 5.76 -8.40 0.99
C THR A 158 6.54 -8.61 2.28
N ALA A 159 7.69 -7.92 2.42
CA ALA A 159 8.56 -8.03 3.58
C ALA A 159 7.87 -7.60 4.88
N VAL A 160 7.02 -6.56 4.85
CA VAL A 160 6.28 -6.13 6.06
C VAL A 160 5.20 -7.15 6.45
N PHE A 161 4.52 -7.79 5.49
CA PHE A 161 3.58 -8.88 5.78
C PHE A 161 4.29 -10.12 6.31
N GLU A 162 5.43 -10.51 5.74
CA GLU A 162 6.23 -11.64 6.23
C GLU A 162 6.75 -11.37 7.65
N TYR A 163 7.29 -10.18 7.90
CA TYR A 163 7.72 -9.74 9.23
C TYR A 163 6.57 -9.76 10.25
N ALA A 164 5.40 -9.23 9.86
CA ALA A 164 4.21 -9.20 10.70
C ALA A 164 3.73 -10.62 11.04
N THR A 165 3.78 -11.52 10.05
CA THR A 165 3.38 -12.92 10.22
C THR A 165 4.31 -13.66 11.18
N GLU A 166 5.63 -13.48 11.03
CA GLU A 166 6.63 -14.05 11.93
C GLU A 166 6.44 -13.57 13.38
N ARG A 167 6.15 -12.28 13.58
CA ARG A 167 5.99 -11.66 14.90
C ARG A 167 4.57 -11.67 15.44
N ARG A 168 3.62 -12.24 14.69
CA ARG A 168 2.19 -12.26 15.00
C ARG A 168 1.59 -10.87 15.26
N LEU A 169 2.03 -9.88 14.50
CA LEU A 169 1.52 -8.50 14.57
C LEU A 169 0.36 -8.33 13.59
N PRO A 170 -0.69 -7.55 13.92
CA PRO A 170 -1.64 -7.09 12.92
C PRO A 170 -0.99 -6.13 11.93
N VAL A 171 -1.55 -6.04 10.72
CA VAL A 171 -1.09 -5.12 9.66
C VAL A 171 -2.10 -4.00 9.43
N VAL A 172 -1.62 -2.76 9.34
CA VAL A 172 -2.42 -1.61 8.88
C VAL A 172 -1.78 -1.00 7.63
N GLY A 173 -2.54 -0.95 6.53
CA GLY A 173 -2.10 -0.42 5.25
C GLY A 173 -2.81 0.87 4.87
N PHE A 174 -2.09 1.98 4.71
CA PHE A 174 -2.63 3.18 4.06
C PHE A 174 -2.34 3.13 2.56
N VAL A 175 -3.38 2.75 1.82
CA VAL A 175 -3.26 2.40 0.40
C VAL A 175 -3.59 3.61 -0.47
N LEU A 176 -2.70 3.89 -1.41
CA LEU A 176 -2.96 4.79 -2.53
C LEU A 176 -2.10 4.37 -3.72
N SER A 177 -2.71 4.36 -4.90
CA SER A 177 -1.98 4.10 -6.14
C SER A 177 -2.75 4.54 -7.39
N GLY A 178 -2.00 5.07 -8.35
CA GLY A 178 -2.43 5.24 -9.74
C GLY A 178 -2.32 3.96 -10.60
N GLY A 179 -1.83 2.84 -10.04
CA GLY A 179 -1.74 1.55 -10.73
C GLY A 179 -0.34 0.92 -10.71
N ALA A 180 -0.07 0.02 -11.66
CA ALA A 180 1.24 -0.62 -11.79
C ALA A 180 2.27 0.32 -12.44
N ARG A 181 3.55 0.15 -12.10
CA ARG A 181 4.62 0.99 -12.63
C ARG A 181 5.06 0.50 -14.01
N MET A 182 4.62 1.20 -15.04
CA MET A 182 4.81 0.78 -16.44
C MET A 182 6.28 0.65 -16.84
N GLN A 183 7.17 1.44 -16.26
CA GLN A 183 8.60 1.44 -16.57
C GLN A 183 9.29 0.11 -16.21
N GLU A 184 8.74 -0.63 -15.26
CA GLU A 184 9.26 -1.95 -14.85
C GLU A 184 8.44 -3.11 -15.46
N GLY A 185 7.42 -2.80 -16.26
CA GLY A 185 6.65 -3.76 -17.08
C GLY A 185 6.10 -4.95 -16.30
N ILE A 186 6.44 -6.17 -16.74
CA ILE A 186 5.96 -7.42 -16.14
C ILE A 186 6.39 -7.56 -14.67
N VAL A 187 7.52 -6.97 -14.27
CA VAL A 187 7.99 -7.02 -12.88
C VAL A 187 6.97 -6.35 -11.95
N SER A 188 6.43 -5.20 -12.36
CA SER A 188 5.35 -4.51 -11.63
C SER A 188 4.07 -5.33 -11.54
N LEU A 189 3.69 -6.03 -12.62
CA LEU A 189 2.50 -6.88 -12.61
C LEU A 189 2.66 -8.03 -11.61
N MET A 190 3.84 -8.68 -11.60
CA MET A 190 4.10 -9.80 -10.70
C MET A 190 4.13 -9.39 -9.23
N GLN A 191 4.30 -8.11 -8.90
CA GLN A 191 4.16 -7.64 -7.52
C GLN A 191 2.75 -7.83 -6.97
N MET A 192 1.72 -7.85 -7.82
CA MET A 192 0.36 -8.21 -7.38
C MET A 192 0.35 -9.62 -6.80
N ALA A 193 0.80 -10.61 -7.58
CA ALA A 193 0.84 -11.99 -7.13
C ALA A 193 1.73 -12.19 -5.89
N LYS A 194 2.88 -11.50 -5.85
CA LYS A 194 3.82 -11.58 -4.71
C LYS A 194 3.19 -11.06 -3.42
N THR A 195 2.62 -9.86 -3.46
CA THR A 195 1.98 -9.25 -2.28
C THR A 195 0.74 -10.02 -1.85
N SER A 196 -0.11 -10.45 -2.78
CA SER A 196 -1.27 -11.30 -2.48
C SER A 196 -0.88 -12.61 -1.80
N ALA A 197 0.22 -13.24 -2.21
CA ALA A 197 0.71 -14.45 -1.56
C ALA A 197 1.18 -14.20 -0.11
N ALA A 198 1.76 -13.03 0.19
CA ALA A 198 2.14 -12.66 1.55
C ALA A 198 0.90 -12.35 2.42
N VAL A 199 -0.09 -11.63 1.87
CA VAL A 199 -1.38 -11.37 2.53
C VAL A 199 -2.10 -12.68 2.84
N ALA A 200 -2.15 -13.62 1.89
CA ALA A 200 -2.78 -14.92 2.10
C ALA A 200 -2.15 -15.70 3.26
N LYS A 201 -0.80 -15.77 3.30
CA LYS A 201 -0.08 -16.42 4.42
C LYS A 201 -0.33 -15.73 5.77
N HIS A 202 -0.47 -14.41 5.76
CA HIS A 202 -0.81 -13.64 6.97
C HIS A 202 -2.20 -14.01 7.49
N GLY A 203 -3.19 -14.07 6.59
CA GLY A 203 -4.54 -14.52 6.91
C GLY A 203 -4.61 -15.98 7.36
N GLU A 204 -3.87 -16.89 6.72
CA GLU A 204 -3.76 -18.30 7.13
C GLU A 204 -3.19 -18.46 8.55
N ALA A 205 -2.35 -17.53 9.01
CA ALA A 205 -1.84 -17.49 10.38
C ALA A 205 -2.84 -16.91 11.41
N GLY A 206 -4.04 -16.52 10.95
CA GLY A 206 -5.12 -15.96 11.76
C GLY A 206 -4.83 -14.55 12.25
N LEU A 207 -4.11 -13.74 11.48
CA LEU A 207 -3.69 -12.38 11.85
C LEU A 207 -4.49 -11.34 11.08
N LEU A 208 -4.79 -10.23 11.76
CA LEU A 208 -5.63 -9.15 11.23
C LEU A 208 -4.87 -8.27 10.24
N TYR A 209 -5.48 -8.02 9.09
CA TYR A 209 -5.09 -6.97 8.15
C TYR A 209 -6.23 -5.95 7.95
N ILE A 210 -5.94 -4.67 8.19
CA ILE A 210 -6.82 -3.54 7.89
C ILE A 210 -6.24 -2.73 6.72
N ALA A 211 -7.02 -2.55 5.65
CA ALA A 211 -6.70 -1.63 4.56
C ALA A 211 -7.48 -0.33 4.70
N VAL A 212 -6.78 0.81 4.59
CA VAL A 212 -7.36 2.15 4.53
C VAL A 212 -7.14 2.72 3.14
N LEU A 213 -8.19 2.70 2.32
CA LEU A 213 -8.17 3.14 0.93
C LEU A 213 -8.27 4.67 0.84
N THR A 214 -7.30 5.30 0.18
CA THR A 214 -7.21 6.76 0.04
C THR A 214 -7.24 7.20 -1.43
N ASP A 215 -7.37 8.51 -1.67
CA ASP A 215 -7.58 9.06 -3.02
C ASP A 215 -6.27 9.31 -3.79
N PRO A 216 -6.00 8.61 -4.93
CA PRO A 216 -6.75 7.50 -5.52
C PRO A 216 -6.19 6.11 -5.15
N THR A 217 -7.02 5.07 -5.24
CA THR A 217 -6.59 3.65 -5.18
C THR A 217 -7.11 2.88 -6.41
N THR A 218 -6.25 2.69 -7.40
CA THR A 218 -6.64 2.15 -8.71
C THR A 218 -5.69 1.10 -9.26
N GLY A 219 -6.11 0.43 -10.35
CA GLY A 219 -5.25 -0.48 -11.12
C GLY A 219 -4.85 -1.73 -10.35
N GLY A 220 -3.61 -2.19 -10.59
CA GLY A 220 -3.08 -3.42 -10.00
C GLY A 220 -3.10 -3.45 -8.48
N VAL A 221 -2.87 -2.31 -7.82
CA VAL A 221 -2.96 -2.22 -6.35
C VAL A 221 -4.39 -2.46 -5.88
N SER A 222 -5.39 -1.87 -6.54
CA SER A 222 -6.80 -2.19 -6.22
C SER A 222 -7.09 -3.68 -6.47
N ALA A 223 -6.60 -4.29 -7.55
CA ALA A 223 -6.84 -5.71 -7.83
C ALA A 223 -5.87 -6.67 -7.09
N SER A 224 -5.34 -6.28 -5.93
CA SER A 224 -4.47 -7.12 -5.09
C SER A 224 -4.67 -6.74 -3.62
N PHE A 225 -3.60 -6.52 -2.85
CA PHE A 225 -3.61 -6.33 -1.40
C PHE A 225 -4.54 -5.21 -0.88
N ALA A 226 -5.02 -4.29 -1.72
CA ALA A 226 -5.98 -3.28 -1.29
C ALA A 226 -7.37 -3.85 -0.94
N PHE A 227 -7.80 -4.92 -1.62
CA PHE A 227 -9.12 -5.56 -1.42
C PHE A 227 -9.02 -6.97 -0.81
N GLU A 228 -7.84 -7.36 -0.29
CA GLU A 228 -7.58 -8.65 0.37
C GLU A 228 -7.49 -8.53 1.90
N ALA A 229 -7.92 -7.39 2.46
CA ALA A 229 -7.94 -7.14 3.89
C ALA A 229 -9.18 -7.70 4.58
N ASP A 230 -9.07 -8.01 5.87
CA ASP A 230 -10.21 -8.42 6.70
C ASP A 230 -11.19 -7.27 6.92
N ILE A 231 -10.65 -6.04 7.03
CA ILE A 231 -11.43 -4.81 7.18
C ILE A 231 -10.93 -3.78 6.17
N ILE A 232 -11.84 -3.30 5.33
CA ILE A 232 -11.59 -2.33 4.27
C ILE A 232 -12.29 -1.02 4.63
N LEU A 233 -11.48 -0.07 5.07
CA LEU A 233 -11.88 1.30 5.34
C LEU A 233 -11.59 2.20 4.14
N ALA A 234 -12.32 3.30 4.00
CA ALA A 234 -12.01 4.30 2.98
C ALA A 234 -12.14 5.73 3.50
N GLU A 235 -11.35 6.64 2.96
CA GLU A 235 -11.57 8.09 3.15
C GLU A 235 -12.76 8.60 2.32
N GLN A 236 -13.41 9.63 2.84
CA GLN A 236 -14.53 10.29 2.17
C GLN A 236 -14.14 10.75 0.76
N GLY A 237 -14.98 10.45 -0.23
CA GLY A 237 -14.81 10.88 -1.62
C GLY A 237 -13.61 10.28 -2.36
N ALA A 238 -12.90 9.30 -1.77
CA ALA A 238 -11.75 8.68 -2.41
C ALA A 238 -12.15 7.99 -3.73
N LEU A 239 -11.34 8.19 -4.79
CA LEU A 239 -11.51 7.48 -6.05
C LEU A 239 -10.87 6.09 -5.95
N ILE A 240 -11.69 5.04 -6.04
CA ILE A 240 -11.28 3.66 -5.88
C ILE A 240 -11.82 2.81 -7.02
N GLY A 241 -10.96 2.03 -7.68
CA GLY A 241 -11.40 1.00 -8.61
C GLY A 241 -10.36 0.56 -9.63
N PHE A 242 -10.63 -0.57 -10.28
CA PHE A 242 -9.66 -1.23 -11.15
C PHE A 242 -9.24 -0.38 -12.36
N ALA A 243 -10.18 0.00 -13.22
CA ALA A 243 -9.92 0.86 -14.38
C ALA A 243 -10.23 2.32 -14.04
N GLY A 244 -9.41 3.26 -14.52
CA GLY A 244 -9.69 4.68 -14.34
C GLY A 244 -10.99 5.10 -15.06
N PRO A 245 -11.75 6.08 -14.53
CA PRO A 245 -13.04 6.48 -15.08
C PRO A 245 -12.96 6.92 -16.55
N ARG A 246 -11.87 7.60 -16.93
CA ARG A 246 -11.60 8.00 -18.33
C ARG A 246 -11.58 6.81 -19.27
N VAL A 247 -10.90 5.72 -18.89
CA VAL A 247 -10.79 4.51 -19.73
C VAL A 247 -12.16 3.86 -19.88
N ILE A 248 -12.92 3.76 -18.79
CA ILE A 248 -14.26 3.16 -18.81
C ILE A 248 -15.19 3.94 -19.73
N GLU A 249 -15.25 5.28 -19.61
CA GLU A 249 -16.09 6.12 -20.48
C GLU A 249 -15.74 5.97 -21.96
N GLN A 250 -14.44 5.90 -22.28
CA GLN A 250 -13.98 5.67 -23.65
C GLN A 250 -14.42 4.30 -24.20
N THR A 251 -14.40 3.27 -23.37
CA THR A 251 -14.80 1.91 -23.75
C THR A 251 -16.32 1.79 -23.96
N ILE A 252 -17.13 2.27 -23.00
CA ILE A 252 -18.60 2.12 -23.07
C ILE A 252 -19.27 3.24 -23.88
N ARG A 253 -18.54 4.31 -24.21
CA ARG A 253 -19.00 5.51 -24.93
C ARG A 253 -20.21 6.18 -24.30
N GLN A 254 -20.25 6.18 -22.96
CA GLN A 254 -21.31 6.77 -22.16
C GLN A 254 -20.68 7.48 -20.96
N LYS A 255 -21.39 8.49 -20.43
CA LYS A 255 -20.98 9.17 -19.20
C LYS A 255 -21.20 8.26 -18.01
N LEU A 256 -20.25 8.25 -17.08
CA LEU A 256 -20.41 7.50 -15.84
C LEU A 256 -21.43 8.18 -14.91
N PRO A 257 -22.17 7.40 -14.10
CA PRO A 257 -23.03 7.96 -13.06
C PRO A 257 -22.27 8.89 -12.12
N ALA A 258 -22.97 9.90 -11.58
CA ALA A 258 -22.39 10.76 -10.56
C ALA A 258 -21.97 9.93 -9.34
N GLY A 259 -20.75 10.18 -8.84
CA GLY A 259 -20.19 9.44 -7.71
C GLY A 259 -19.67 8.04 -8.06
N PHE A 260 -19.67 7.61 -9.33
CA PHE A 260 -19.06 6.35 -9.73
C PHE A 260 -17.61 6.26 -9.24
N GLN A 261 -17.24 5.08 -8.71
CA GLN A 261 -15.93 4.80 -8.10
C GLN A 261 -15.57 5.63 -6.85
N ARG A 262 -16.50 6.42 -6.29
CA ARG A 262 -16.26 7.08 -5.00
C ARG A 262 -16.44 6.10 -3.85
N ALA A 263 -15.75 6.33 -2.75
CA ALA A 263 -15.88 5.54 -1.52
C ALA A 263 -17.36 5.31 -1.13
N GLU A 264 -18.20 6.35 -1.24
CA GLU A 264 -19.65 6.28 -1.00
C GLU A 264 -20.35 5.28 -1.92
N PHE A 265 -20.01 5.30 -3.21
CA PHE A 265 -20.54 4.33 -4.17
C PHE A 265 -20.08 2.91 -3.83
N LEU A 266 -18.79 2.71 -3.54
CA LEU A 266 -18.26 1.38 -3.20
C LEU A 266 -18.85 0.82 -1.92
N GLN A 267 -19.10 1.65 -0.91
CA GLN A 267 -19.78 1.22 0.32
C GLN A 267 -21.20 0.72 0.02
N THR A 268 -21.97 1.39 -0.85
CA THR A 268 -23.29 0.88 -1.27
C THR A 268 -23.23 -0.42 -2.06
N LYS A 269 -22.06 -0.77 -2.62
CA LYS A 269 -21.82 -2.01 -3.36
C LYS A 269 -21.19 -3.11 -2.51
N GLY A 270 -20.94 -2.86 -1.23
CA GLY A 270 -20.37 -3.85 -0.30
C GLY A 270 -18.87 -4.08 -0.47
N PHE A 271 -18.15 -3.17 -1.14
CA PHE A 271 -16.68 -3.26 -1.29
C PHE A 271 -15.91 -2.55 -0.17
N VAL A 272 -16.56 -1.63 0.54
CA VAL A 272 -15.97 -0.86 1.65
C VAL A 272 -16.85 -1.07 2.86
N ASP A 273 -16.26 -1.51 3.98
CA ASP A 273 -16.98 -1.75 5.22
C ASP A 273 -17.42 -0.41 5.84
N ARG A 274 -16.48 0.53 5.92
CA ARG A 274 -16.75 1.83 6.53
C ARG A 274 -15.98 2.97 5.89
N ILE A 275 -16.69 4.07 5.62
CA ILE A 275 -16.09 5.36 5.29
C ILE A 275 -15.79 6.09 6.59
N VAL A 276 -14.56 6.56 6.75
CA VAL A 276 -14.05 7.11 8.01
C VAL A 276 -13.39 8.45 7.76
N GLY A 277 -13.74 9.44 8.58
CA GLY A 277 -13.09 10.75 8.53
C GLY A 277 -11.71 10.71 9.19
N ARG A 278 -10.75 11.53 8.71
CA ARG A 278 -9.37 11.50 9.23
C ARG A 278 -9.25 11.75 10.74
N LYS A 279 -10.16 12.55 11.30
CA LYS A 279 -10.19 12.84 12.74
C LYS A 279 -10.62 11.64 13.58
N GLU A 280 -11.44 10.76 13.01
CA GLU A 280 -11.94 9.54 13.67
C GLU A 280 -11.02 8.33 13.41
N MET A 281 -10.21 8.38 12.35
CA MET A 281 -9.37 7.26 11.93
C MET A 281 -8.49 6.69 13.07
N PRO A 282 -7.76 7.50 13.87
CA PRO A 282 -6.88 6.96 14.89
C PRO A 282 -7.64 6.20 16.00
N SER A 283 -8.77 6.74 16.46
CA SER A 283 -9.58 6.11 17.51
C SER A 283 -10.30 4.86 17.02
N LEU A 284 -10.75 4.86 15.76
CA LEU A 284 -11.35 3.67 15.16
C LEU A 284 -10.32 2.56 14.98
N LEU A 285 -9.14 2.86 14.43
CA LEU A 285 -8.08 1.87 14.27
C LEU A 285 -7.67 1.28 15.62
N ALA A 286 -7.48 2.13 16.64
CA ALA A 286 -7.21 1.68 18.00
C ALA A 286 -8.28 0.69 18.52
N SER A 287 -9.57 1.03 18.33
CA SER A 287 -10.67 0.19 18.78
C SER A 287 -10.72 -1.16 18.04
N LEU A 288 -10.52 -1.15 16.71
CA LEU A 288 -10.48 -2.36 15.91
C LEU A 288 -9.30 -3.25 16.31
N LEU A 289 -8.11 -2.68 16.47
CA LEU A 289 -6.92 -3.41 16.88
C LEU A 289 -7.07 -4.02 18.26
N GLN A 290 -7.61 -3.29 19.23
CA GLN A 290 -7.86 -3.80 20.58
C GLN A 290 -8.89 -4.92 20.60
N LEU A 291 -9.93 -4.85 19.76
CA LEU A 291 -10.93 -5.91 19.65
C LEU A 291 -10.35 -7.23 19.14
N HIS A 292 -9.31 -7.17 18.30
CA HIS A 292 -8.65 -8.32 17.70
C HIS A 292 -7.31 -8.66 18.37
N ALA A 293 -6.89 -7.89 19.37
CA ALA A 293 -5.74 -8.23 20.17
C ALA A 293 -6.08 -9.51 20.95
N ALA A 294 -5.21 -10.51 20.85
CA ALA A 294 -5.33 -11.66 21.73
C ALA A 294 -5.31 -11.16 23.19
N PRO A 295 -6.16 -11.70 24.08
CA PRO A 295 -6.06 -11.37 25.49
C PRO A 295 -4.62 -11.64 25.91
N ALA A 296 -3.94 -10.63 26.47
CA ALA A 296 -2.60 -10.79 26.99
C ALA A 296 -2.62 -12.01 27.90
N SER A 297 -1.91 -13.07 27.53
CA SER A 297 -1.76 -14.19 28.44
C SER A 297 -1.11 -13.62 29.70
N GLU A 298 -1.69 -13.92 30.87
CA GLU A 298 -1.19 -13.49 32.18
C GLU A 298 0.26 -13.93 32.47
N GLN A 299 0.90 -14.65 31.54
CA GLN A 299 2.25 -15.18 31.66
C GLN A 299 3.36 -14.12 31.52
N THR A 300 3.08 -12.93 30.99
CA THR A 300 4.12 -11.88 30.85
C THR A 300 4.23 -10.98 32.10
N LEU A 301 3.21 -10.94 32.98
CA LEU A 301 3.22 -10.12 34.20
C LEU A 301 3.79 -10.85 35.44
N ALA A 302 4.02 -12.17 35.36
CA ALA A 302 4.55 -12.97 36.46
C ALA A 302 6.09 -13.03 36.50
N ALA A 303 6.79 -12.53 35.48
CA ALA A 303 8.25 -12.63 35.37
C ALA A 303 9.03 -11.51 36.10
N GLU A 304 8.35 -10.50 36.65
CA GLU A 304 9.00 -9.33 37.28
C GLU A 304 8.82 -9.24 38.81
N GLN A 305 8.34 -10.32 39.45
CA GLN A 305 8.29 -10.40 40.91
C GLN A 305 9.02 -11.65 41.42
N THR A 306 10.35 -11.60 41.39
CA THR A 306 11.15 -12.46 42.26
C THR A 306 11.39 -11.72 43.58
N PRO A 307 10.90 -12.21 44.73
CA PRO A 307 11.29 -11.63 46.01
C PRO A 307 12.74 -12.02 46.30
N ALA A 308 13.52 -11.04 46.73
CA ALA A 308 14.88 -11.22 47.21
C ALA A 308 14.90 -12.19 48.41
N SER A 309 15.50 -13.37 48.23
CA SER A 309 15.76 -14.30 49.34
C SER A 309 17.08 -13.93 50.03
N GLU A 310 16.92 -13.44 51.25
CA GLU A 310 17.74 -13.60 52.45
C GLU A 310 19.24 -13.97 52.31
N GLN A 311 20.06 -13.05 52.82
CA GLN A 311 21.44 -13.27 53.21
C GLN A 311 21.53 -14.12 54.48
N THR A 312 22.49 -15.03 54.57
CA THR A 312 23.02 -15.58 55.83
C THR A 312 24.56 -15.62 55.73
N PRO A 313 25.32 -15.29 56.80
CA PRO A 313 26.73 -14.91 56.67
C PRO A 313 27.75 -16.06 56.80
N ALA A 314 28.89 -15.81 56.15
CA ALA A 314 30.27 -16.32 56.21
C ALA A 314 30.70 -17.43 57.20
N ALA A 315 31.55 -18.35 56.68
CA ALA A 315 32.81 -18.79 57.33
C ALA A 315 33.82 -19.42 56.34
N GLU A 316 34.89 -18.66 56.05
CA GLU A 316 36.33 -19.00 56.04
C GLU A 316 36.88 -20.41 55.63
N GLN A 317 37.72 -20.45 54.58
CA GLN A 317 39.18 -20.78 54.58
C GLN A 317 39.68 -21.37 53.23
N ALA A 318 40.81 -20.83 52.75
CA ALA A 318 41.62 -21.23 51.59
C ALA A 318 42.73 -22.24 52.05
N PRO A 319 43.67 -22.81 51.22
CA PRO A 319 44.12 -22.32 49.90
C PRO A 319 44.61 -23.32 48.81
N ALA A 320 44.81 -22.74 47.62
CA ALA A 320 45.92 -22.87 46.65
C ALA A 320 46.11 -24.09 45.69
N ALA A 321 46.57 -23.69 44.49
CA ALA A 321 47.33 -24.40 43.44
C ALA A 321 46.50 -25.27 42.47
N ASP A 322 46.76 -25.38 41.15
CA ASP A 322 47.88 -24.96 40.32
C ASP A 322 47.49 -24.96 38.81
N HIS A 323 48.31 -24.28 38.02
CA HIS A 323 48.55 -24.22 36.57
C HIS A 323 47.84 -25.08 35.50
N GLY A 324 47.69 -24.43 34.33
CA GLY A 324 47.83 -25.02 32.97
C GLY A 324 46.50 -25.19 32.23
N GLY A 325 46.29 -24.79 30.99
CA GLY A 325 47.19 -24.45 29.90
C GLY A 325 46.61 -25.01 28.59
N ALA A 326 46.38 -24.12 27.63
CA ALA A 326 46.42 -24.33 26.17
C ALA A 326 45.37 -25.19 25.42
N ALA A 327 44.97 -24.59 24.28
CA ALA A 327 44.66 -25.16 22.95
C ALA A 327 43.44 -26.10 22.80
N ALA A 328 42.42 -25.77 22.00
CA ALA A 328 42.39 -25.58 20.55
C ALA A 328 42.67 -26.86 19.73
N GLU A 329 41.60 -27.53 19.30
CA GLU A 329 41.55 -28.37 18.08
C GLU A 329 40.09 -28.36 17.57
N LYS A 330 39.79 -27.67 16.47
CA LYS A 330 39.75 -28.20 15.09
C LYS A 330 38.96 -29.51 14.97
N ARG A 331 37.78 -29.41 14.36
CA ARG A 331 37.32 -30.38 13.35
C ARG A 331 36.50 -29.67 12.28
N ALA A 332 37.10 -29.62 11.08
CA ALA A 332 36.41 -29.41 9.82
C ALA A 332 36.31 -30.76 9.11
N ALA A 333 35.16 -31.05 8.51
CA ALA A 333 34.92 -31.93 7.36
C ALA A 333 33.40 -31.95 7.16
N SER A 334 32.84 -31.16 6.24
CA SER A 334 32.62 -31.49 4.82
C SER A 334 31.60 -32.61 4.61
N VAL A 335 30.50 -32.31 3.92
CA VAL A 335 30.01 -32.93 2.67
C VAL A 335 28.56 -32.45 2.43
N ALA A 336 28.33 -31.90 1.24
CA ALA A 336 27.02 -31.73 0.61
C ALA A 336 27.09 -32.47 -0.74
N PRO A 337 26.03 -32.53 -1.57
CA PRO A 337 24.58 -32.48 -1.32
C PRO A 337 23.92 -33.79 -1.83
N ASP A 338 22.59 -33.92 -1.75
CA ASP A 338 21.75 -34.46 -2.85
C ASP A 338 20.29 -34.67 -2.45
N GLY A 339 19.40 -34.39 -3.40
CA GLY A 339 18.20 -35.21 -3.61
C GLY A 339 16.86 -34.62 -3.14
N ALA A 340 16.24 -33.80 -3.99
CA ALA A 340 14.78 -33.65 -4.01
C ALA A 340 14.10 -34.95 -4.47
N PRO A 341 12.81 -35.12 -4.13
CA PRO A 341 11.90 -35.65 -5.14
C PRO A 341 10.68 -34.75 -5.34
N ALA A 342 10.40 -34.49 -6.62
CA ALA A 342 9.10 -34.07 -7.12
C ALA A 342 8.13 -35.26 -7.09
N ASP A 343 6.87 -35.05 -6.67
CA ASP A 343 5.68 -35.35 -7.48
C ASP A 343 4.36 -35.30 -6.67
N LYS A 344 3.31 -34.91 -7.39
CA LYS A 344 1.85 -35.10 -7.16
C LYS A 344 1.08 -34.01 -6.43
N PHE A 345 0.79 -32.91 -7.14
CA PHE A 345 -0.48 -32.20 -6.98
C PHE A 345 -1.53 -32.84 -7.90
N ALA A 346 -2.47 -33.58 -7.31
CA ALA A 346 -3.71 -33.98 -7.97
C ALA A 346 -4.75 -32.88 -7.71
N ALA A 347 -5.23 -32.26 -8.78
CA ALA A 347 -6.37 -31.34 -8.74
C ALA A 347 -7.65 -32.13 -8.46
N ALA A 348 -8.30 -31.84 -7.33
CA ALA A 348 -9.68 -32.22 -7.09
C ALA A 348 -10.59 -31.10 -7.62
N ALA A 349 -11.33 -31.38 -8.68
CA ALA A 349 -12.38 -30.53 -9.20
C ALA A 349 -13.64 -30.68 -8.33
N ASP A 350 -14.22 -29.55 -7.92
CA ASP A 350 -15.48 -29.48 -7.18
C ASP A 350 -16.69 -29.62 -8.13
N PRO A 351 -17.59 -30.61 -7.95
CA PRO A 351 -18.67 -30.90 -8.88
C PRO A 351 -19.99 -30.18 -8.53
N SER A 352 -19.97 -28.86 -8.27
CA SER A 352 -21.19 -28.10 -7.92
C SER A 352 -21.56 -26.96 -8.89
N ALA A 353 -21.04 -26.95 -10.11
CA ALA A 353 -21.35 -25.93 -11.12
C ALA A 353 -21.99 -26.53 -12.38
N ALA A 354 -23.15 -27.16 -12.25
CA ALA A 354 -23.95 -27.64 -13.38
C ALA A 354 -25.45 -27.61 -13.08
N SER A 355 -26.05 -26.42 -12.94
CA SER A 355 -27.52 -26.25 -13.12
C SER A 355 -27.98 -24.78 -13.14
N VAL A 356 -27.51 -23.96 -14.09
CA VAL A 356 -28.27 -22.74 -14.50
C VAL A 356 -28.10 -22.50 -15.99
N ALA A 357 -28.57 -23.43 -16.81
CA ALA A 357 -28.68 -23.24 -18.25
C ALA A 357 -29.84 -24.09 -18.79
N ASP A 358 -31.05 -23.82 -18.32
CA ASP A 358 -32.25 -24.18 -19.08
C ASP A 358 -33.48 -23.47 -18.48
N LYS A 359 -33.88 -22.36 -19.11
CA LYS A 359 -35.21 -21.73 -19.06
C LYS A 359 -35.22 -20.44 -19.89
N ARG A 360 -34.98 -20.56 -21.20
CA ARG A 360 -35.40 -19.57 -22.20
C ARG A 360 -35.86 -20.27 -23.47
N ALA A 361 -37.01 -20.91 -23.39
CA ALA A 361 -37.85 -21.25 -24.53
C ALA A 361 -39.25 -21.65 -24.02
N ALA A 362 -40.22 -20.72 -24.05
CA ALA A 362 -41.66 -20.92 -24.27
C ALA A 362 -42.49 -19.75 -23.70
N GLY A 363 -43.38 -19.17 -24.52
CA GLY A 363 -44.41 -18.16 -24.20
C GLY A 363 -43.99 -16.72 -24.55
N GLU A 364 -44.38 -16.04 -25.65
CA GLU A 364 -45.74 -15.82 -26.20
C GLU A 364 -46.71 -15.38 -25.09
N GLU A 365 -47.55 -14.34 -25.15
CA GLU A 365 -47.97 -13.36 -26.15
C GLU A 365 -48.93 -12.42 -25.37
N THR A 366 -49.21 -11.22 -25.88
CA THR A 366 -50.37 -10.34 -25.55
C THR A 366 -50.43 -9.50 -24.25
N ALA A 367 -50.98 -8.29 -24.48
CA ALA A 367 -51.51 -7.23 -23.60
C ALA A 367 -50.53 -6.22 -23.01
#